data_AF-A0A946B612-F1
#
_entry.id   AF-A0A946B612-F1
#
_cell.length_a   1.000
_cell.length_b   1.000
_cell.length_c   1.000
_cell.angle_alpha   90.00
_cell.angle_beta   90.00
_cell.angle_gamma   90.00
#
_symmetry.space_group_name_H-M   'P 1'
#
loop_
_entity.id
_entity.type
_entity.pdbx_description
1 polymer ?
#
loop_
_entity_poly.entity_id
_entity_poly.type
_entity_poly.pdbx_seq_one_letter_code
_entity_poly.pdbx_strand_id
1 'polypeptide(L)'
;MTLLLALLPLAAAFALVLSGRASIARAGCVGALIALIYVAVVTDGDAFARVFAAADSGGRGLWVAWQAISIIITGLFFQRVALTASPEAFAPAEMAASEADARRRAFAAIFLLGVFVESASGFGLGAVAAVAVLQGSGLPRDRIAPLALLSLSLVPWGALAIG
;
A
#
# COMPACT_ATOMS: atom_id res chain seq x y z
N MET A 1 -14.69 -26.70 -13.72
CA MET A 1 -15.73 -25.67 -13.48
C MET A 1 -15.55 -24.93 -12.15
N THR A 2 -15.25 -25.62 -11.05
CA THR A 2 -15.00 -25.03 -9.72
C THR A 2 -13.84 -24.02 -9.67
N LEU A 3 -12.74 -24.28 -10.37
CA LEU A 3 -11.58 -23.37 -10.43
C LEU A 3 -11.89 -22.01 -11.09
N LEU A 4 -12.68 -22.00 -12.17
CA LEU A 4 -13.05 -20.76 -12.86
C LEU A 4 -13.97 -19.89 -11.98
N LEU A 5 -14.87 -20.50 -11.23
CA LEU A 5 -15.73 -19.81 -10.27
C LEU A 5 -14.93 -19.30 -9.05
N ALA A 6 -13.90 -20.02 -8.63
CA ALA A 6 -13.01 -19.58 -7.56
C ALA A 6 -12.16 -18.35 -7.94
N LEU A 7 -11.95 -18.09 -9.24
CA LEU A 7 -11.24 -16.90 -9.73
C LEU A 7 -12.13 -15.65 -9.83
N LEU A 8 -13.45 -15.81 -9.72
CA LEU A 8 -14.44 -14.74 -9.90
C LEU A 8 -14.25 -13.56 -8.91
N PRO A 9 -13.97 -13.77 -7.61
CA PRO A 9 -13.67 -12.68 -6.67
C PRO A 9 -12.48 -11.81 -7.12
N LEU A 10 -11.42 -12.46 -7.61
CA LEU A 10 -10.20 -11.80 -8.07
C LEU A 10 -10.43 -11.03 -9.38
N ALA A 11 -11.12 -11.66 -10.33
CA ALA A 11 -11.47 -11.05 -11.61
C ALA A 11 -12.36 -9.81 -11.43
N ALA A 12 -13.33 -9.87 -10.52
CA ALA A 12 -14.20 -8.74 -10.20
C ALA A 12 -13.44 -7.57 -9.58
N ALA A 13 -12.53 -7.84 -8.63
CA ALA A 13 -11.67 -6.82 -8.05
C ALA A 13 -10.78 -6.15 -9.11
N PHE A 14 -10.12 -6.93 -9.97
CA PHE A 14 -9.29 -6.38 -11.04
C PHE A 14 -10.09 -5.59 -12.07
N ALA A 15 -11.24 -6.10 -12.51
CA ALA A 15 -12.11 -5.39 -13.45
C ALA A 15 -12.53 -4.02 -12.87
N LEU A 16 -12.86 -3.95 -11.58
CA LEU A 16 -13.21 -2.69 -10.91
C LEU A 16 -12.03 -1.72 -10.83
N VAL A 17 -10.83 -2.20 -10.48
CA VAL A 17 -9.62 -1.36 -10.47
C VAL A 17 -9.30 -0.84 -11.87
N LEU A 18 -9.26 -1.72 -12.86
CA LEU A 18 -8.93 -1.38 -14.25
C LEU A 18 -9.98 -0.48 -14.91
N SER A 19 -11.23 -0.54 -14.46
CA SER A 19 -12.28 0.37 -14.92
C SER A 19 -12.06 1.83 -14.50
N GLY A 20 -11.21 2.09 -13.50
CA GLY A 20 -11.01 3.42 -12.91
C GLY A 20 -12.22 3.99 -12.16
N ARG A 21 -13.32 3.23 -12.04
CA ARG A 21 -14.58 3.70 -11.43
C ARG A 21 -14.64 3.54 -9.91
N ALA A 22 -13.71 2.77 -9.34
CA ALA A 22 -13.66 2.48 -7.91
C ALA A 22 -12.26 2.67 -7.36
N SER A 23 -12.15 3.12 -6.10
CA SER A 23 -10.87 3.09 -5.40
C SER A 23 -10.44 1.65 -5.14
N ILE A 24 -9.12 1.43 -5.02
CA ILE A 24 -8.52 0.12 -4.73
C ILE A 24 -9.17 -0.53 -3.50
N ALA A 25 -9.43 0.26 -2.46
CA ALA A 25 -10.11 -0.21 -1.25
C ALA A 25 -11.53 -0.73 -1.53
N ARG A 26 -12.34 0.01 -2.31
CA ARG A 26 -13.70 -0.44 -2.66
C ARG A 26 -13.68 -1.69 -3.53
N ALA A 27 -12.77 -1.76 -4.50
CA ALA A 27 -12.61 -2.93 -5.35
C ALA A 27 -12.21 -4.17 -4.53
N GLY A 28 -11.32 -4.01 -3.56
CA GLY A 28 -10.95 -5.06 -2.60
C GLY A 28 -12.14 -5.54 -1.76
N CYS A 29 -12.95 -4.62 -1.21
CA CYS A 29 -14.15 -4.99 -0.45
C CYS A 29 -15.17 -5.76 -1.30
N VAL A 30 -15.35 -5.37 -2.56
CA VAL A 30 -16.25 -6.10 -3.48
C VAL A 30 -15.72 -7.51 -3.75
N GLY A 31 -14.42 -7.66 -4.02
CA GLY A 31 -13.79 -8.97 -4.18
C GLY A 31 -13.96 -9.85 -2.93
N ALA A 32 -13.70 -9.31 -1.74
CA ALA A 32 -13.89 -10.03 -0.48
C ALA A 32 -15.36 -10.46 -0.27
N LEU A 33 -16.32 -9.58 -0.56
CA LEU A 33 -17.74 -9.91 -0.47
C LEU A 33 -18.12 -11.04 -1.42
N ILE A 34 -17.66 -10.99 -2.67
CA ILE A 34 -17.91 -12.05 -3.66
C ILE A 34 -17.30 -13.38 -3.20
N ALA A 35 -16.10 -13.37 -2.61
CA ALA A 35 -15.48 -14.56 -2.05
C ALA A 35 -16.30 -15.17 -0.91
N LEU A 36 -16.82 -14.35 0.01
CA LEU A 36 -17.67 -14.81 1.12
C LEU A 36 -18.99 -15.39 0.60
N ILE A 37 -19.62 -14.74 -0.39
CA ILE A 37 -20.83 -15.26 -1.04
C ILE A 37 -20.55 -16.60 -1.72
N TYR A 38 -19.43 -16.72 -2.42
CA TYR A 38 -19.03 -17.97 -3.07
C TYR A 38 -18.91 -19.11 -2.05
N VAL A 39 -18.20 -18.90 -0.94
CA VAL A 39 -18.08 -19.90 0.13
C VAL A 39 -19.45 -20.27 0.70
N ALA A 40 -20.30 -19.28 0.96
CA ALA A 40 -21.65 -19.53 1.45
C ALA A 40 -22.50 -20.32 0.45
N VAL A 41 -22.33 -20.15 -0.87
CA VAL A 41 -23.11 -20.87 -1.90
C VAL A 41 -22.60 -22.29 -2.14
N VAL A 42 -21.29 -22.51 -2.09
CA VAL A 42 -20.68 -23.82 -2.40
C VAL A 42 -20.65 -24.76 -1.18
N THR A 43 -20.77 -24.22 0.03
CA THR A 43 -20.86 -25.04 1.24
C THR A 43 -22.22 -25.72 1.32
N ASP A 44 -22.23 -27.05 1.31
CA ASP A 44 -23.43 -27.84 1.62
C ASP A 44 -23.73 -27.82 3.11
N GLY A 45 -25.02 -27.73 3.47
CA GLY A 45 -25.46 -27.72 4.87
C GLY A 45 -26.64 -26.80 5.12
N ASP A 46 -27.04 -26.71 6.39
CA ASP A 46 -28.06 -25.77 6.83
C ASP A 46 -27.56 -24.31 6.80
N ALA A 47 -28.46 -23.37 7.05
CA ALA A 47 -28.11 -21.94 7.02
C ALA A 47 -27.00 -21.61 8.03
N PHE A 48 -26.96 -22.29 9.17
CA PHE A 48 -25.94 -22.08 10.19
C PHE A 48 -24.55 -22.53 9.70
N ALA A 49 -24.44 -23.73 9.14
CA ALA A 49 -23.20 -24.28 8.61
C ALA A 49 -22.60 -23.40 7.50
N ARG A 50 -23.46 -22.88 6.61
CA ARG A 50 -23.06 -21.99 5.51
C ARG A 50 -22.51 -20.64 6.00
N VAL A 51 -23.17 -20.03 7.00
CA VAL A 51 -22.72 -18.78 7.62
C VAL A 51 -21.42 -19.00 8.38
N PHE A 52 -21.32 -20.10 9.14
CA PHE A 52 -20.11 -20.43 9.89
C PHE A 52 -18.91 -20.65 8.97
N ALA A 53 -19.08 -21.39 7.86
CA ALA A 53 -18.01 -21.61 6.89
C ALA A 53 -17.52 -20.32 6.24
N ALA A 54 -18.43 -19.40 5.90
CA ALA A 54 -18.08 -18.08 5.38
C ALA A 54 -17.34 -17.25 6.44
N ALA A 55 -17.77 -17.29 7.70
CA ALA A 55 -17.11 -16.59 8.81
C ALA A 55 -15.70 -17.14 9.10
N ASP A 56 -15.53 -18.47 9.15
CA ASP A 56 -14.22 -19.12 9.33
C ASP A 56 -13.26 -18.76 8.18
N SER A 57 -13.73 -18.86 6.94
CA SER A 57 -12.95 -18.50 5.75
C SER A 57 -12.58 -17.02 5.75
N GLY A 58 -13.51 -16.14 6.14
CA GLY A 58 -13.27 -14.71 6.32
C GLY A 58 -12.25 -14.43 7.41
N GLY A 59 -12.31 -15.16 8.54
CA GLY A 59 -11.34 -15.08 9.63
C GLY A 59 -9.94 -15.48 9.20
N ARG A 60 -9.79 -16.58 8.46
CA ARG A 60 -8.50 -17.00 7.88
C ARG A 60 -7.96 -15.99 6.89
N GLY A 61 -8.82 -15.48 6.01
CA GLY A 61 -8.45 -14.44 5.05
C GLY A 61 -7.97 -13.17 5.76
N LEU A 62 -8.69 -12.75 6.81
CA LEU A 62 -8.33 -11.58 7.61
C LEU A 62 -7.03 -11.81 8.38
N TRP A 63 -6.80 -13.01 8.92
CA TRP A 63 -5.56 -13.37 9.60
C TRP A 63 -4.34 -13.21 8.69
N VAL A 64 -4.43 -13.71 7.45
CA VAL A 64 -3.36 -13.54 6.45
C VAL A 64 -3.22 -12.07 6.04
N ALA A 65 -4.33 -11.37 5.81
CA ALA A 65 -4.32 -9.96 5.42
C ALA A 65 -3.89 -9.02 6.56
N TRP A 66 -3.97 -9.45 7.82
CA TRP A 66 -3.72 -8.62 8.99
C TRP A 66 -2.33 -8.00 8.98
N GLN A 67 -1.34 -8.76 8.52
CA GLN A 67 0.03 -8.27 8.40
C GLN A 67 0.08 -7.06 7.45
N ALA A 68 -0.45 -7.17 6.23
CA ALA A 68 -0.52 -6.05 5.29
C ALA A 68 -1.37 -4.88 5.84
N ILE A 69 -2.51 -5.16 6.47
CA ILE A 69 -3.40 -4.15 7.05
C ILE A 69 -2.68 -3.33 8.13
N SER A 70 -2.03 -4.00 9.09
CA SER A 70 -1.31 -3.35 10.19
C SER A 70 -0.21 -2.43 9.68
N ILE A 71 0.56 -2.91 8.71
CA ILE A 71 1.61 -2.18 8.04
C ILE A 71 1.07 -0.93 7.34
N ILE A 72 -0.01 -1.06 6.55
CA ILE A 72 -0.66 0.07 5.87
C ILE A 72 -1.23 1.08 6.88
N ILE A 73 -1.88 0.62 7.95
CA ILE A 73 -2.46 1.49 8.98
C ILE A 73 -1.37 2.30 9.69
N THR A 74 -0.26 1.66 10.07
CA THR A 74 0.91 2.35 10.64
C THR A 74 1.47 3.37 9.64
N GLY A 75 1.53 2.99 8.36
CA GLY A 75 1.75 3.83 7.19
C GLY A 75 0.91 5.11 7.13
N LEU A 76 -0.39 4.97 7.27
CA LEU A 76 -1.29 6.12 7.20
C LEU A 76 -1.22 6.96 8.48
N PHE A 77 -1.03 6.32 9.63
CA PHE A 77 -0.93 6.98 10.93
C PHE A 77 0.29 7.91 10.99
N PHE A 78 1.49 7.38 10.73
CA PHE A 78 2.70 8.21 10.82
C PHE A 78 2.74 9.27 9.72
N GLN A 79 2.22 8.99 8.51
CA GLN A 79 2.06 10.03 7.48
C GLN A 79 1.19 11.19 8.01
N ARG A 80 0.05 10.89 8.64
CA ARG A 80 -0.82 11.93 9.22
C ARG A 80 -0.12 12.68 10.35
N VAL A 81 0.58 11.99 11.25
CA VAL A 81 1.33 12.63 12.33
C VAL A 81 2.43 13.55 11.79
N ALA A 82 3.19 13.09 10.78
CA ALA A 82 4.24 13.87 10.14
C ALA A 82 3.67 15.12 9.45
N LEU A 83 2.55 14.99 8.72
CA LEU A 83 1.85 16.12 8.09
C LEU A 83 1.31 17.12 9.12
N THR A 84 0.80 16.65 10.26
CA THR A 84 0.31 17.53 11.33
C THR A 84 1.46 18.23 12.06
N ALA A 85 2.56 17.52 12.34
CA ALA A 85 3.72 18.07 13.05
C ALA A 85 4.56 19.01 12.16
N SER A 86 4.58 18.77 10.86
CA SER A 86 5.33 19.57 9.89
C SER A 86 4.62 19.54 8.53
N PRO A 87 3.63 20.41 8.31
CA PRO A 87 2.87 20.49 7.05
C PRO A 87 3.78 20.70 5.83
N GLU A 88 4.94 21.34 6.05
CA GLU A 88 5.91 21.70 5.02
C GLU A 88 6.90 20.59 4.68
N ALA A 89 6.89 19.48 5.42
CA ALA A 89 7.75 18.32 5.19
C ALA A 89 7.54 17.70 3.78
N PHE A 90 6.36 17.93 3.19
CA PHE A 90 5.97 17.41 1.87
C PHE A 90 5.49 18.51 0.89
N ALA A 91 5.68 19.78 1.22
CA ALA A 91 5.28 20.88 0.33
C ALA A 91 6.14 20.92 -0.95
N PRO A 92 5.55 21.26 -2.13
CA PRO A 92 6.29 21.45 -3.37
C PRO A 92 7.40 22.50 -3.20
N ALA A 93 8.53 22.24 -3.83
CA ALA A 93 9.81 22.88 -3.55
C ALA A 93 10.01 24.30 -4.11
N GLU A 94 8.98 25.15 -4.11
CA GLU A 94 9.15 26.54 -4.53
C GLU A 94 9.87 27.41 -3.48
N MET A 95 10.23 26.86 -2.32
CA MET A 95 10.90 27.59 -1.24
C MET A 95 11.99 26.75 -0.55
N ALA A 96 13.10 26.46 -1.23
CA ALA A 96 14.34 26.07 -0.55
C ALA A 96 15.24 27.31 -0.42
N ALA A 97 15.21 27.95 0.77
CA ALA A 97 15.95 29.18 1.03
C ALA A 97 17.47 28.96 1.21
N SER A 98 17.91 27.72 1.49
CA SER A 98 19.34 27.38 1.65
C SER A 98 19.69 25.93 1.25
N GLU A 99 20.98 25.69 0.98
CA GLU A 99 21.53 24.37 0.66
C GLU A 99 21.46 23.37 1.84
N ALA A 100 21.45 23.89 3.08
CA ALA A 100 21.25 23.08 4.28
C ALA A 100 19.82 22.48 4.33
N ASP A 101 18.82 23.25 3.91
CA ASP A 101 17.42 22.80 3.86
C ASP A 101 17.21 21.73 2.77
N ALA A 102 17.91 21.86 1.65
CA ALA A 102 17.88 20.87 0.58
C ALA A 102 18.42 19.50 1.04
N ARG A 103 19.54 19.46 1.76
CA ARG A 103 20.10 18.22 2.33
C ARG A 103 19.18 17.60 3.36
N ARG A 104 18.60 18.42 4.24
CA ARG A 104 17.68 17.96 5.29
C ARG A 104 16.39 17.37 4.69
N ARG A 105 15.88 18.00 3.63
CA ARG A 105 14.74 17.48 2.85
C ARG A 105 15.07 16.18 2.13
N ALA A 106 16.21 16.09 1.46
CA ALA A 106 16.63 14.85 0.79
C ALA A 106 16.78 13.70 1.80
N PHE A 107 17.38 13.97 2.96
CA PHE A 107 17.48 12.99 4.03
C PHE A 107 16.09 12.53 4.51
N ALA A 108 15.19 13.46 4.80
CA ALA A 108 13.83 13.13 5.23
C ALA A 108 13.06 12.37 4.15
N ALA A 109 13.20 12.74 2.88
CA ALA A 109 12.55 12.06 1.76
C ALA A 109 13.02 10.61 1.60
N ILE A 110 14.32 10.36 1.73
CA ILE A 110 14.91 9.04 1.48
C ILE A 110 14.77 8.14 2.71
N PHE A 111 15.26 8.60 3.86
CA PHE A 111 15.44 7.77 5.06
C PHE A 111 14.22 7.76 5.98
N LEU A 112 13.33 8.74 5.86
CA LEU A 112 12.10 8.77 6.65
C LEU A 112 10.91 8.42 5.76
N LEU A 113 10.55 9.26 4.78
CA LEU A 113 9.36 9.05 3.95
C LEU A 113 9.48 7.79 3.09
N GLY A 114 10.55 7.65 2.31
CA GLY A 114 10.71 6.54 1.38
C GLY A 114 10.77 5.19 2.11
N VAL A 115 11.61 5.09 3.15
CA VAL A 115 11.69 3.88 4.00
C VAL A 115 10.35 3.57 4.63
N PHE A 116 9.65 4.59 5.11
CA PHE A 116 8.34 4.42 5.73
C PHE A 116 7.28 3.94 4.74
N VAL A 117 7.17 4.59 3.58
CA VAL A 117 6.22 4.21 2.53
C VAL A 117 6.53 2.80 2.04
N GLU A 118 7.80 2.48 1.78
CA GLU A 118 8.20 1.13 1.38
C GLU A 118 7.91 0.10 2.47
N SER A 119 8.15 0.44 3.75
CA SER A 119 7.80 -0.43 4.86
C SER A 119 6.29 -0.61 4.97
N ALA A 120 5.50 0.42 4.67
CA ALA A 120 4.04 0.48 4.78
C ALA A 120 3.28 -0.15 3.61
N SER A 121 3.89 -0.25 2.43
CA SER A 121 3.21 -0.74 1.23
C SER A 121 3.96 -1.83 0.48
N GLY A 122 5.29 -1.89 0.60
CA GLY A 122 6.16 -2.68 -0.26
C GLY A 122 6.13 -2.25 -1.73
N PHE A 123 6.72 -3.08 -2.59
CA PHE A 123 6.67 -3.02 -4.06
C PHE A 123 7.29 -1.76 -4.70
N GLY A 124 8.23 -1.08 -4.04
CA GLY A 124 8.99 0.03 -4.61
C GLY A 124 8.29 1.40 -4.52
N LEU A 125 7.15 1.48 -3.82
CA LEU A 125 6.40 2.73 -3.63
C LEU A 125 7.17 3.75 -2.78
N GLY A 126 8.12 3.31 -1.93
CA GLY A 126 8.99 4.22 -1.20
C GLY A 126 9.89 5.05 -2.10
N ALA A 127 10.40 4.44 -3.18
CA ALA A 127 11.16 5.17 -4.19
C ALA A 127 10.28 6.19 -4.93
N VAL A 128 9.03 5.85 -5.25
CA VAL A 128 8.09 6.79 -5.90
C VAL A 128 7.82 7.99 -4.99
N ALA A 129 7.61 7.76 -3.70
CA ALA A 129 7.41 8.82 -2.71
C ALA A 129 8.65 9.69 -2.54
N ALA A 130 9.85 9.09 -2.45
CA ALA A 130 11.11 9.81 -2.38
C ALA A 130 11.36 10.65 -3.65
N VAL A 131 11.11 10.10 -4.85
CA VAL A 131 11.22 10.83 -6.12
C VAL A 131 10.28 12.03 -6.15
N ALA A 132 9.04 11.91 -5.68
CA ALA A 132 8.08 13.01 -5.69
C ALA A 132 8.58 14.24 -4.89
N VAL A 133 9.24 14.01 -3.76
CA VAL A 133 9.84 15.09 -2.95
C VAL A 133 11.15 15.58 -3.56
N LEU A 134 11.99 14.66 -4.08
CA LEU A 134 13.29 15.01 -4.66
C LEU A 134 13.18 15.74 -6.00
N GLN A 135 12.13 15.52 -6.81
CA GLN A 135 11.96 16.21 -8.10
C GLN A 135 11.84 17.73 -7.96
N GLY A 136 11.39 18.23 -6.80
CA GLY A 136 11.35 19.67 -6.52
C GLY A 136 12.71 20.27 -6.15
N SER A 137 13.71 19.46 -5.80
CA SER A 137 14.97 19.96 -5.21
C SER A 137 15.98 20.56 -6.20
N GLY A 138 15.65 20.65 -7.49
CA GLY A 138 16.56 21.13 -8.54
C GLY A 138 17.69 20.15 -8.89
N LEU A 139 17.70 18.95 -8.29
CA LEU A 139 18.67 17.91 -8.61
C LEU A 139 18.42 17.32 -10.01
N PRO A 140 19.47 16.98 -10.77
CA PRO A 140 19.32 16.34 -12.05
C PRO A 140 18.79 14.89 -11.86
N ARG A 141 18.00 14.41 -12.84
CA ARG A 141 17.23 13.15 -12.73
C ARG A 141 18.10 11.91 -12.51
N ASP A 142 19.32 11.93 -13.06
CA ASP A 142 20.37 10.94 -12.88
C ASP A 142 20.82 10.79 -11.42
N ARG A 143 20.72 11.84 -10.60
CA ARG A 143 21.03 11.81 -9.17
C ARG A 143 19.82 11.49 -8.30
N ILE A 144 18.62 11.84 -8.74
CA ILE A 144 17.38 11.58 -8.00
C ILE A 144 17.08 10.08 -7.93
N ALA A 145 17.23 9.36 -9.05
CA ALA A 145 16.87 7.94 -9.09
C ALA A 145 17.70 7.08 -8.11
N PRO A 146 19.05 7.17 -8.05
CA PRO A 146 19.84 6.42 -7.07
C PRO A 146 19.52 6.78 -5.62
N LEU A 147 19.27 8.07 -5.34
CA LEU A 147 18.91 8.55 -4.00
C LEU A 147 17.56 8.00 -3.54
N ALA A 148 16.57 7.97 -4.43
CA ALA A 148 15.28 7.38 -4.12
C ALA A 148 15.37 5.86 -3.94
N LEU A 149 16.17 5.16 -4.75
CA LEU A 149 16.42 3.72 -4.60
C LEU A 149 17.07 3.35 -3.26
N LEU A 150 17.84 4.27 -2.66
CA LEU A 150 18.42 4.12 -1.33
C LEU A 150 17.35 3.94 -0.22
N SER A 151 16.13 4.46 -0.44
CA SER A 151 15.01 4.23 0.48
C SER A 151 14.54 2.77 0.51
N LEU A 152 14.78 2.01 -0.56
CA LEU A 152 14.39 0.60 -0.67
C LEU A 152 15.39 -0.33 0.01
N SER A 153 16.67 0.06 0.07
CA SER A 153 17.75 -0.74 0.67
C SER A 153 17.72 -0.80 2.20
N LEU A 154 16.93 0.04 2.85
CA LEU A 154 16.81 0.09 4.32
C LEU A 154 15.60 -0.66 4.86
N VAL A 155 14.76 -1.21 3.97
CA VAL A 155 13.62 -2.01 4.37
C VAL A 155 14.07 -3.46 4.56
N PRO A 156 13.87 -4.07 5.74
CA PRO A 156 14.43 -5.38 6.07
C PRO A 156 13.92 -6.53 5.20
N TRP A 157 12.85 -6.34 4.42
CA TRP A 157 12.37 -7.28 3.41
C TRP A 157 12.73 -6.91 1.96
N GLY A 158 13.33 -5.74 1.69
CA GLY A 158 13.57 -5.25 0.33
C GLY A 158 12.31 -5.31 -0.55
N ALA A 159 12.47 -5.33 -1.88
CA ALA A 159 11.37 -5.55 -2.84
C ALA A 159 10.70 -6.95 -2.73
N LEU A 160 11.08 -7.76 -1.73
CA LEU A 160 10.55 -9.08 -1.41
C LEU A 160 9.64 -9.00 -0.17
N ALA A 161 8.75 -8.01 -0.12
CA ALA A 161 7.65 -8.02 0.84
C ALA A 161 6.88 -9.34 0.65
N ILE A 162 6.70 -10.07 1.74
CA ILE A 162 6.23 -11.46 1.79
C ILE A 162 4.92 -11.60 1.00
N GLY A 163 5.04 -12.25 -0.16
CA GLY A 163 3.98 -12.92 -0.91
C GLY A 163 4.34 -14.39 -1.02
#